data_AF-A0A1V5JJM6-F1
#
_entry.id   AF-A0A1V5JJM6-F1
#
_cell.length_a   1.000
_cell.length_b   1.000
_cell.length_c   1.000
_cell.angle_alpha   90.00
_cell.angle_beta   90.00
_cell.angle_gamma   90.00
#
_symmetry.space_group_name_H-M   'P 1'
#
loop_
_entity.id
_entity.type
_entity.pdbx_description
1 polymer ?
#
loop_
_entity_poly.entity_id
_entity_poly.type
_entity_poly.pdbx_seq_one_letter_code
_entity_poly.pdbx_strand_id
1 'polypeptide(L)'
;MEHPDHPLVCWHCRRPVPLPLRLELGRKTVYLNSDTHLYPWHVRLDPEFDFSRPVGAVGQNPQNPRIWGLRNCSETPWVATLPDGTLRDVPPDRSVRLGPEVRINFGEVEGIVRGAPEVPGGAP
;
A
#
# COMPACT_ATOMS: atom_id res chain seq x y z
N MET A 1 -17.45 1.82 -13.69
CA MET A 1 -17.97 0.46 -13.47
C MET A 1 -17.34 0.00 -12.17
N GLU A 2 -18.02 0.26 -11.06
CA GLU A 2 -17.58 -0.20 -9.74
C GLU A 2 -17.79 -1.71 -9.73
N HIS A 3 -16.71 -2.48 -9.59
CA HIS A 3 -16.85 -3.90 -9.27
C HIS A 3 -17.24 -3.97 -7.79
N PRO A 4 -18.45 -4.45 -7.44
CA PRO A 4 -18.78 -4.65 -6.04
C PRO A 4 -17.80 -5.64 -5.46
N ASP A 5 -17.09 -5.21 -4.42
CA ASP A 5 -16.12 -6.03 -3.72
C ASP A 5 -16.87 -7.13 -2.95
N HIS A 6 -17.13 -8.24 -3.63
CA HIS A 6 -17.72 -9.41 -3.00
C HIS A 6 -16.68 -10.13 -2.14
N PRO A 7 -17.04 -10.58 -0.93
CA PRO A 7 -16.13 -11.34 -0.08
C PRO A 7 -15.64 -12.58 -0.85
N LEU A 8 -14.33 -12.63 -1.12
CA LEU A 8 -13.71 -13.77 -1.77
C LEU A 8 -13.77 -14.95 -0.80
N VAL A 9 -14.36 -16.05 -1.24
CA VAL A 9 -14.37 -17.31 -0.49
C VAL A 9 -13.44 -18.32 -1.15
N CYS A 10 -12.65 -19.03 -0.35
CA CYS A 10 -11.76 -20.06 -0.86
C CYS A 10 -12.59 -21.19 -1.47
N TRP A 11 -12.34 -21.51 -2.74
CA TRP A 11 -13.06 -22.57 -3.45
C TRP A 11 -12.96 -23.93 -2.74
N HIS A 12 -11.83 -24.22 -2.09
CA HIS A 12 -11.57 -25.50 -1.43
C HIS A 12 -12.20 -25.59 -0.02
N CYS A 13 -11.88 -24.65 0.88
CA CYS A 13 -12.27 -24.75 2.29
C CYS A 13 -13.43 -23.84 2.70
N ARG A 14 -13.97 -23.04 1.77
CA ARG A 14 -15.07 -22.08 1.98
C ARG A 14 -14.81 -20.98 3.01
N ARG A 15 -13.57 -20.86 3.52
CA ARG A 15 -13.19 -19.76 4.42
C ARG A 15 -13.07 -18.43 3.65
N PRO A 16 -13.36 -17.28 4.29
CA PRO A 16 -13.06 -15.98 3.73
C PRO A 16 -11.57 -15.86 3.38
N VAL A 17 -11.27 -15.34 2.20
CA VAL A 17 -9.92 -15.01 1.76
C VAL A 17 -9.67 -13.55 2.15
N PRO A 18 -8.73 -13.27 3.05
CA PRO A 18 -8.41 -11.90 3.42
C PRO A 18 -7.84 -11.19 2.20
N LEU A 19 -8.42 -10.04 1.87
CA LEU A 19 -7.90 -9.17 0.82
C LEU A 19 -6.66 -8.42 1.36
N PRO A 20 -5.58 -8.34 0.57
CA PRO A 20 -4.41 -7.55 0.96
C PRO A 20 -4.76 -6.07 1.02
N LEU A 21 -3.92 -5.30 1.72
CA LEU A 21 -3.99 -3.84 1.68
C LEU A 21 -3.79 -3.37 0.23
N ARG A 22 -4.45 -2.28 -0.14
CA ARG A 22 -4.25 -1.63 -1.43
C ARG A 22 -3.77 -0.21 -1.24
N LEU A 23 -2.84 0.24 -2.09
CA LEU A 23 -2.40 1.62 -2.20
C LEU A 23 -3.12 2.25 -3.38
N GLU A 24 -4.01 3.20 -3.10
CA GLU A 24 -4.75 3.97 -4.09
C GLU A 24 -4.00 5.27 -4.40
N LEU A 25 -3.57 5.45 -5.65
CA LEU A 25 -2.75 6.54 -6.18
C LEU A 25 -3.51 7.21 -7.33
N GLY A 26 -4.49 8.06 -6.99
CA GLY A 26 -5.40 8.65 -7.97
C GLY A 26 -6.21 7.58 -8.72
N ARG A 27 -5.89 7.35 -10.00
CA ARG A 27 -6.55 6.32 -10.84
C ARG A 27 -5.86 4.96 -10.83
N LYS A 28 -4.71 4.85 -10.15
CA LYS A 28 -3.90 3.62 -10.07
C LYS A 28 -4.14 2.95 -8.72
N THR A 29 -4.24 1.63 -8.70
CA THR A 29 -4.35 0.85 -7.47
C THR A 29 -3.29 -0.24 -7.48
N VAL A 30 -2.53 -0.35 -6.39
CA VAL A 30 -1.50 -1.39 -6.21
C VAL A 30 -1.86 -2.24 -5.00
N TYR A 31 -1.92 -3.57 -5.17
CA TYR A 31 -2.06 -4.49 -4.05
C TYR A 31 -0.71 -4.66 -3.33
N LEU A 32 -0.72 -4.51 -2.01
CA LEU A 32 0.46 -4.53 -1.15
C LEU A 32 0.66 -5.93 -0.55
N ASN A 33 1.17 -6.84 -1.38
CA ASN A 33 1.60 -8.18 -1.01
C ASN A 33 3.04 -8.18 -0.48
N SER A 34 3.50 -9.32 0.02
CA SER A 34 4.85 -9.48 0.60
C SER A 34 6.01 -9.19 -0.36
N ASP A 35 5.78 -9.27 -1.66
CA ASP A 35 6.76 -9.09 -2.74
C ASP A 35 6.48 -7.84 -3.60
N THR A 36 5.51 -7.01 -3.19
CA THR A 36 5.14 -5.82 -3.95
C THR A 36 6.27 -4.81 -4.01
N HIS A 37 6.59 -4.38 -5.23
CA HIS A 37 7.48 -3.26 -5.52
C HIS A 37 6.71 -2.14 -6.21
N LEU A 38 6.93 -0.91 -5.77
CA LEU A 38 6.52 0.29 -6.47
C LEU A 38 7.65 0.72 -7.40
N TYR A 39 7.26 1.23 -8.56
CA TYR A 39 8.15 1.71 -9.62
C TYR A 39 7.77 3.14 -9.98
N PRO A 40 8.66 3.92 -10.63
CA PRO A 40 8.42 5.32 -10.96
C PRO A 40 7.06 5.55 -11.63
N TRP A 41 6.65 4.66 -12.53
CA TRP A 41 5.38 4.81 -13.23
C TRP A 41 4.16 4.81 -12.30
N HIS A 42 4.23 4.17 -11.13
CA HIS A 42 3.13 4.13 -10.17
C HIS A 42 2.93 5.49 -9.48
N VAL A 43 4.02 6.19 -9.17
CA VAL A 43 4.03 7.35 -8.26
C VAL A 43 4.28 8.69 -8.98
N ARG A 44 4.33 8.69 -10.31
CA ARG A 44 4.42 9.89 -11.16
C ARG A 44 3.10 10.19 -11.86
N LEU A 45 2.87 11.47 -12.14
CA LEU A 45 1.67 11.94 -12.87
C LEU A 45 1.77 11.68 -14.38
N ASP A 46 2.94 11.89 -14.98
CA ASP A 46 3.24 11.63 -16.40
C ASP A 46 4.32 10.55 -16.54
N PRO A 47 3.97 9.28 -16.38
CA PRO A 47 4.95 8.23 -16.36
C PRO A 47 5.25 7.73 -17.76
N GLU A 48 6.49 7.93 -18.22
CA GLU A 48 7.11 6.90 -19.06
C GLU A 48 7.04 5.56 -18.30
N PHE A 49 6.84 4.46 -19.03
CA PHE A 49 6.77 3.10 -18.48
C PHE A 49 8.15 2.64 -17.96
N ASP A 50 8.62 3.27 -16.89
CA ASP A 50 9.90 2.99 -16.24
C ASP A 50 9.70 1.99 -15.09
N PHE A 51 10.28 0.80 -15.28
CA PHE A 51 10.32 -0.31 -14.32
C PHE A 51 11.76 -0.66 -13.92
N SER A 52 12.73 0.20 -14.25
CA SER A 52 14.16 -0.11 -14.12
C SER A 52 14.61 -0.25 -12.66
N ARG A 53 14.09 0.61 -11.77
CA ARG A 53 14.43 0.63 -10.34
C ARG A 53 13.18 0.81 -9.49
N PRO A 54 13.00 -0.01 -8.44
CA PRO A 54 11.88 0.20 -7.54
C PRO A 54 12.10 1.47 -6.72
N VAL A 55 11.04 2.28 -6.58
CA VAL A 55 11.00 3.43 -5.67
C VAL A 55 10.46 3.04 -4.31
N GLY A 56 9.71 1.93 -4.21
CA GLY A 56 9.26 1.39 -2.93
C GLY A 56 9.24 -0.12 -2.92
N ALA A 57 9.37 -0.71 -1.74
CA ALA A 57 9.28 -2.16 -1.57
C ALA A 57 8.56 -2.52 -0.28
N VAL A 58 7.57 -3.40 -0.37
CA VAL A 58 6.94 -3.97 0.82
C VAL A 58 7.95 -4.87 1.50
N GLY A 59 8.06 -4.75 2.82
CA GLY A 59 8.97 -5.52 3.63
C GLY A 59 8.40 -5.82 5.00
N GLN A 60 8.79 -6.95 5.55
CA GLN A 60 8.44 -7.37 6.89
C GLN A 60 9.49 -6.86 7.87
N ASN A 61 9.07 -6.38 9.04
CA ASN A 61 10.00 -5.94 10.08
C ASN A 61 10.81 -7.15 10.60
N PRO A 62 12.16 -7.11 10.57
CA PRO A 62 12.99 -8.23 10.98
C PRO A 62 12.87 -8.61 12.47
N GLN A 63 12.58 -7.63 13.34
CA GLN A 63 12.42 -7.84 14.78
C GLN A 63 10.99 -8.25 15.15
N ASN A 64 10.00 -7.89 14.32
CA ASN A 64 8.60 -8.27 14.55
C ASN A 64 7.91 -8.63 13.23
N PRO A 65 7.83 -9.93 12.89
CA PRO A 65 7.19 -10.41 11.66
C PRO A 65 5.71 -10.00 11.50
N ARG A 66 5.02 -9.57 12.56
CA ARG A 66 3.63 -9.11 12.43
C ARG A 66 3.51 -7.70 11.83
N ILE A 67 4.62 -6.98 11.71
CA ILE A 67 4.64 -5.60 11.21
C ILE A 67 5.16 -5.61 9.78
N TRP A 68 4.32 -5.11 8.88
CA TRP A 68 4.68 -4.83 7.49
C TRP A 68 4.90 -3.33 7.29
N GLY A 69 5.82 -2.98 6.41
CA GLY A 69 6.11 -1.61 6.05
C GLY A 69 6.38 -1.45 4.56
N LEU A 70 6.20 -0.24 4.06
CA LEU A 70 6.67 0.17 2.75
C LEU A 70 7.99 0.90 2.95
N ARG A 71 9.08 0.31 2.47
CA ARG A 71 10.41 0.92 2.45
C ARG A 71 10.51 1.91 1.30
N ASN A 72 11.10 3.07 1.57
CA ASN A 72 11.52 4.01 0.55
C ASN A 72 12.82 3.55 -0.09
N CYS A 73 12.75 3.18 -1.37
CA CYS A 73 13.91 2.79 -2.18
C CYS A 73 14.34 3.91 -3.15
N SER A 74 13.70 5.08 -3.08
CA SER A 74 14.05 6.25 -3.87
C SER A 74 15.16 7.07 -3.20
N GLU A 75 15.70 8.03 -3.94
CA GLU A 75 16.78 8.92 -3.45
C GLU A 75 16.24 10.11 -2.65
N THR A 76 14.91 10.33 -2.64
CA THR A 76 14.26 11.47 -1.98
C THR A 76 13.37 11.00 -0.83
N PRO A 77 13.20 11.81 0.23
CA PRO A 77 12.29 11.46 1.32
C PRO A 77 10.82 11.53 0.86
N TRP A 78 9.99 10.69 1.46
CA TRP A 78 8.53 10.82 1.41
C TRP A 78 8.00 11.38 2.72
N VAL A 79 6.75 11.86 2.71
CA VAL A 79 6.03 12.22 3.93
C VAL A 79 4.84 11.29 4.08
N ALA A 80 4.73 10.63 5.23
CA ALA A 80 3.57 9.83 5.58
C ALA A 80 2.70 10.56 6.59
N THR A 81 1.39 10.52 6.39
CA THR A 81 0.39 10.94 7.37
C THR A 81 -0.26 9.70 7.96
N LEU A 82 -0.08 9.50 9.26
CA LEU A 82 -0.69 8.38 9.99
C LEU A 82 -2.19 8.63 10.21
N PRO A 83 -2.98 7.61 10.58
CA PRO A 83 -4.43 7.77 10.77
C PRO A 83 -4.83 8.80 11.84
N ASP A 84 -3.93 9.09 12.79
CA ASP A 84 -4.12 10.11 13.82
C ASP A 84 -3.74 11.54 13.35
N GLY A 85 -3.34 11.69 12.08
CA GLY A 85 -2.89 12.95 11.49
C GLY A 85 -1.41 13.25 11.70
N THR A 86 -0.66 12.41 12.43
CA THR A 86 0.77 12.60 12.64
C THR A 86 1.53 12.52 11.33
N LEU A 87 2.32 13.55 11.03
CA LEU A 87 3.25 13.56 9.92
C LEU A 87 4.56 12.89 10.30
N ARG A 88 5.09 12.08 9.38
CA ARG A 88 6.35 11.37 9.55
C ARG A 88 7.13 11.36 8.25
N ASP A 89 8.37 11.83 8.34
CA ASP A 89 9.32 11.67 7.24
C ASP A 89 9.70 10.20 7.06
N VAL A 90 9.81 9.79 5.81
CA VAL A 90 10.29 8.48 5.38
C VAL A 90 11.50 8.70 4.48
N PRO A 91 12.70 8.89 5.07
CA PRO A 91 13.94 9.01 4.30
C PRO A 91 14.22 7.76 3.46
N PRO A 92 15.14 7.84 2.48
CA PRO A 92 15.69 6.67 1.80
C PRO A 92 16.08 5.55 2.79
N ASP A 93 15.79 4.31 2.40
CA ASP A 93 15.97 3.07 3.17
C ASP A 93 15.18 2.96 4.49
N ARG A 94 14.34 3.95 4.81
CA ARG A 94 13.41 3.88 5.95
C ARG A 94 12.05 3.37 5.49
N SER A 95 11.29 2.84 6.45
CA SER A 95 9.96 2.29 6.19
C SER A 95 8.88 3.02 6.98
N VAL A 96 7.73 3.23 6.33
CA VAL A 96 6.47 3.55 7.00
C VAL A 96 5.70 2.25 7.25
N ARG A 97 5.05 2.14 8.41
CA ARG A 97 4.20 0.98 8.72
C ARG A 97 2.98 0.99 7.81
N LEU A 98 2.67 -0.16 7.22
CA LEU A 98 1.45 -0.33 6.45
C LEU A 98 0.26 -0.59 7.40
N GLY A 99 -0.82 0.14 7.13
CA GLY A 99 -2.10 0.01 7.81
C GLY A 99 -3.15 0.86 7.10
N PRO A 100 -4.45 0.60 7.31
CA PRO A 100 -5.52 1.41 6.74
C PRO A 100 -5.35 2.90 7.08
N GLU A 101 -5.79 3.76 6.16
CA GLU A 101 -5.78 5.23 6.28
C GLU A 101 -4.39 5.89 6.34
N VAL A 102 -3.29 5.13 6.23
CA VAL A 102 -1.96 5.72 6.05
C VAL A 102 -1.89 6.40 4.68
N ARG A 103 -1.59 7.70 4.67
CA ARG A 103 -1.33 8.47 3.44
C ARG A 103 0.16 8.60 3.25
N ILE A 104 0.63 8.52 2.01
CA ILE A 104 2.05 8.64 1.66
C ILE A 104 2.15 9.59 0.47
N ASN A 105 2.82 10.71 0.68
CA ASN A 105 3.17 11.66 -0.36
C ASN A 105 4.55 11.30 -0.93
N PHE A 106 4.57 10.85 -2.19
CA PHE A 106 5.76 10.44 -2.92
C PHE A 106 6.45 11.61 -3.66
N GLY A 107 5.99 12.85 -3.45
CA GLY A 107 6.46 14.07 -4.11
C GLY A 107 5.45 14.61 -5.12
N GLU A 108 5.13 13.83 -6.15
CA GLU A 108 4.16 14.21 -7.20
C GLU A 108 2.75 13.67 -6.94
N VAL A 109 2.67 12.47 -6.37
CA VAL A 109 1.43 11.75 -6.14
C VAL A 109 1.32 11.43 -4.66
N GLU A 110 0.13 11.64 -4.10
CA GLU A 110 -0.25 11.11 -2.80
C GLU A 110 -1.03 9.81 -2.98
N GLY A 111 -0.65 8.78 -2.21
CA GLY A 111 -1.38 7.53 -2.12
C GLY A 111 -2.01 7.34 -0.75
N ILE A 112 -3.12 6.61 -0.69
CA ILE A 112 -3.75 6.18 0.56
C ILE A 112 -3.84 4.67 0.64
N VAL A 113 -3.47 4.11 1.79
CA VAL A 113 -3.58 2.68 2.05
C VAL A 113 -5.00 2.37 2.51
N ARG A 114 -5.68 1.46 1.82
CA ARG A 114 -7.00 0.95 2.21
C ARG A 114 -6.92 -0.49 2.68
N GLY A 115 -7.73 -0.78 3.70
CA GLY A 115 -8.06 -2.13 4.15
C GLY A 115 -8.86 -2.91 3.10
N ALA A 116 -9.21 -4.15 3.44
CA ALA A 116 -10.32 -4.81 2.75
C ALA A 116 -11.55 -3.88 2.83
N PRO A 117 -12.33 -3.76 1.75
CA PRO A 117 -13.60 -3.01 1.79
C PRO A 117 -14.46 -3.59 2.91
N GLU A 118 -15.01 -2.72 3.76
CA GLU A 118 -16.00 -3.15 4.75
C GLU A 118 -17.22 -3.68 4.00
N VAL A 119 -17.53 -4.98 4.14
CA VAL A 119 -18.76 -5.54 3.60
C VAL A 119 -19.89 -5.11 4.56
N PRO A 120 -20.85 -4.28 4.13
CA PRO A 120 -21.95 -3.88 5.01
C PRO A 120 -22.74 -5.14 5.42
N GLY A 121 -22.80 -5.42 6.72
CA GLY A 121 -23.55 -6.57 7.27
C GLY A 121 -22.74 -7.85 7.53
N GLY A 122 -21.40 -7.83 7.40
CA GLY A 122 -20.55 -8.92 7.88
C GLY A 122 -20.42 -8.87 9.42
N ALA A 123 -20.94 -9.86 10.12
CA ALA A 123 -20.75 -10.04 11.56
C ALA A 123 -19.24 -10.23 11.91
N PRO A 124 -18.81 -9.83 13.13
CA PRO A 124 -17.41 -9.87 13.54
C PRO A 124 -16.78 -11.27 13.56
#